data_AF-A0A7G9QXB9-F1
#
_entry.id   AF-A0A7G9QXB9-F1
#
_cell.length_a   1.000
_cell.length_b   1.000
_cell.length_c   1.000
_cell.angle_alpha   90.00
_cell.angle_beta   90.00
_cell.angle_gamma   90.00
#
_symmetry.space_group_name_H-M   'P 1'
#
loop_
_entity.id
_entity.type
_entity.pdbx_description
1 polymer ?
#
loop_
_entity_poly.entity_id
_entity_poly.type
_entity_poly.pdbx_seq_one_letter_code
_entity_poly.pdbx_strand_id
1 'polypeptide(L)'
;MRPRHAALLALLAMPCIALPAQAQRSSYQMMQDTNRMLMNRVNGKMAPSKPAASAVPASPAATRFTPVAGDDSVKQLADSLGNTPEERGQILQLAGAGKEIFAQKYKGKWDNTLAGAMTFFVVAAYIVDTEQQPSAEAENALFNSLNAMLAQSDIVRASNAEKTGLYNVLLASAGLPLVIYVEGKEKNNAGLVEQSKVMAAGFGRKLFNMEMRELTGMLGAGGGAGTPVASAPTTQATASGGATGLDGRYDCQMAALQFDGVSYVTQYRPTGMWFTIKGGTYSAQSGGGRIEAGGDVVGFHSGTYDGWRGARRGEAIVFRKNDYGNPRPGESIKSGDFRCGRRSG
;
A
#
# COMPACT_ATOMS: atom_id res chain seq x y z
N MET A 1 5.86 -28.83 24.37
CA MET A 1 5.86 -27.41 23.97
C MET A 1 5.15 -27.32 22.61
N ARG A 2 3.93 -26.78 22.58
CA ARG A 2 3.02 -26.80 21.42
C ARG A 2 3.09 -25.48 20.62
N PRO A 3 2.87 -25.49 19.30
CA PRO A 3 3.10 -24.34 18.43
C PRO A 3 1.92 -23.34 18.51
N ARG A 4 2.23 -22.05 18.68
CA ARG A 4 1.28 -20.92 18.69
C ARG A 4 1.20 -20.19 17.33
N HIS A 5 1.65 -20.80 16.23
CA HIS A 5 1.87 -20.10 14.96
C HIS A 5 0.74 -20.25 13.92
N ALA A 6 -0.32 -21.03 14.19
CA ALA A 6 -1.36 -21.29 13.20
C ALA A 6 -2.49 -20.24 13.15
N ALA A 7 -2.55 -19.29 14.08
CA ALA A 7 -3.69 -18.38 14.21
C ALA A 7 -3.51 -17.01 13.53
N LEU A 8 -2.30 -16.69 13.01
CA LEU A 8 -2.02 -15.41 12.36
C LEU A 8 -2.52 -15.33 10.90
N LEU A 9 -2.90 -16.46 10.29
CA LEU A 9 -3.18 -16.55 8.85
C LEU A 9 -4.64 -16.26 8.44
N ALA A 10 -5.56 -16.01 9.37
CA ALA A 10 -7.01 -15.86 9.10
C ALA A 10 -7.51 -14.40 8.92
N LEU A 11 -6.65 -13.46 8.52
CA LEU A 11 -7.02 -12.03 8.39
C LEU A 11 -7.55 -11.66 6.99
N LEU A 12 -8.81 -12.07 6.77
CA LEU A 12 -9.88 -11.57 5.89
C LEU A 12 -9.71 -11.44 4.35
N ALA A 13 -10.69 -12.04 3.65
CA ALA A 13 -11.37 -11.39 2.53
C ALA A 13 -12.42 -10.43 3.13
N MET A 14 -12.38 -9.14 2.80
CA MET A 14 -13.32 -8.13 3.32
C MET A 14 -14.61 -8.07 2.49
N PRO A 15 -15.80 -8.27 3.10
CA PRO A 15 -17.01 -7.56 2.72
C PRO A 15 -17.15 -6.26 3.55
N CYS A 16 -17.73 -5.23 2.96
CA CYS A 16 -18.12 -4.01 3.66
C CYS A 16 -19.13 -4.34 4.79
N ILE A 17 -18.71 -4.30 6.06
CA ILE A 17 -19.62 -4.37 7.20
C ILE A 17 -19.55 -3.03 7.96
N ALA A 18 -20.73 -2.46 8.22
CA ALA A 18 -20.93 -1.22 8.94
C ALA A 18 -20.86 -1.46 10.46
N LEU A 19 -20.18 -0.56 11.17
CA LEU A 19 -20.03 -0.54 12.62
C LEU A 19 -21.13 0.31 13.30
N PRO A 20 -21.33 0.24 14.64
CA PRO A 20 -22.40 0.96 15.34
C PRO A 20 -22.30 2.50 15.24
N ALA A 21 -23.47 3.15 15.06
CA ALA A 21 -23.63 4.34 14.23
C ALA A 21 -23.37 5.72 14.86
N GLN A 22 -23.19 5.87 16.18
CA GLN A 22 -23.31 7.18 16.83
C GLN A 22 -21.99 7.89 17.18
N ALA A 23 -20.99 7.19 17.74
CA ALA A 23 -19.64 7.76 17.93
C ALA A 23 -18.79 7.68 16.64
N GLN A 24 -19.16 6.77 15.75
CA GLN A 24 -18.41 6.48 14.54
C GLN A 24 -18.76 7.38 13.37
N ARG A 25 -19.99 7.93 13.30
CA ARG A 25 -20.33 8.94 12.29
C ARG A 25 -19.49 10.20 12.44
N SER A 26 -19.32 10.72 13.66
CA SER A 26 -18.53 11.92 13.92
C SER A 26 -17.08 11.75 13.50
N SER A 27 -16.41 10.69 13.96
CA SER A 27 -15.00 10.44 13.68
C SER A 27 -14.72 10.06 12.22
N TYR A 28 -15.57 9.26 11.56
CA TYR A 28 -15.40 8.93 10.14
C TYR A 28 -15.75 10.09 9.21
N GLN A 29 -16.80 10.87 9.49
CA GLN A 29 -17.12 12.06 8.68
C GLN A 29 -16.00 13.10 8.82
N MET A 30 -15.49 13.30 10.02
CA MET A 30 -14.36 14.20 10.27
C MET A 30 -13.06 13.72 9.60
N MET A 31 -12.83 12.40 9.55
CA MET A 31 -11.75 11.80 8.78
C MET A 31 -11.96 11.99 7.27
N GLN A 32 -13.18 11.78 6.75
CA GLN A 32 -13.51 12.02 5.35
C GLN A 32 -13.37 13.50 4.94
N ASP A 33 -13.71 14.45 5.82
CA ASP A 33 -13.53 15.88 5.58
C ASP A 33 -12.04 16.27 5.60
N THR A 34 -11.26 15.68 6.50
CA THR A 34 -9.79 15.82 6.52
C THR A 34 -9.18 15.21 5.25
N ASN A 35 -9.68 14.05 4.80
CA ASN A 35 -9.25 13.39 3.57
C ASN A 35 -9.60 14.21 2.33
N ARG A 36 -10.75 14.88 2.32
CA ARG A 36 -11.14 15.81 1.24
C ARG A 36 -10.15 16.96 1.14
N MET A 37 -9.67 17.49 2.27
CA MET A 37 -8.61 18.50 2.29
C MET A 37 -7.26 17.95 1.81
N LEU A 38 -6.89 16.73 2.22
CA LEU A 38 -5.68 16.03 1.75
C LEU A 38 -5.72 15.82 0.23
N MET A 39 -6.84 15.35 -0.33
CA MET A 39 -7.01 15.09 -1.75
C MET A 39 -6.97 16.36 -2.60
N ASN A 40 -7.52 17.47 -2.12
CA ASN A 40 -7.40 18.76 -2.82
C ASN A 40 -5.96 19.25 -2.96
N ARG A 41 -5.10 18.87 -2.00
CA ARG A 41 -3.66 19.22 -2.00
C ARG A 41 -2.84 18.28 -2.88
N VAL A 42 -3.11 16.98 -2.83
CA VAL A 42 -2.45 15.97 -3.68
C VAL A 42 -2.81 16.16 -5.16
N ASN A 43 -4.06 16.52 -5.47
CA ASN A 43 -4.56 16.67 -6.85
C ASN A 43 -4.33 18.07 -7.47
N GLY A 44 -3.57 18.97 -6.84
CA GLY A 44 -3.06 20.16 -7.52
C GLY A 44 -4.11 21.12 -8.11
N LYS A 45 -5.20 21.42 -7.38
CA LYS A 45 -6.04 22.61 -7.63
C LYS A 45 -5.95 23.61 -6.49
N MET A 46 -4.76 24.14 -6.28
CA MET A 46 -4.62 25.53 -5.85
C MET A 46 -3.69 26.20 -6.86
N ALA A 47 -4.19 27.27 -7.50
CA ALA A 47 -3.42 28.15 -8.34
C ALA A 47 -2.10 28.55 -7.65
N PRO A 48 -1.02 28.88 -8.40
CA PRO A 48 0.24 29.29 -7.81
C PRO A 48 -0.01 30.45 -6.84
N SER A 49 0.07 30.15 -5.56
CA SER A 49 -0.08 31.16 -4.53
C SER A 49 1.18 32.02 -4.61
N LYS A 50 0.96 33.29 -4.98
CA LYS A 50 1.87 34.42 -4.80
C LYS A 50 2.72 34.21 -3.52
N PRO A 51 4.03 34.50 -3.52
CA PRO A 51 4.89 34.19 -2.38
C PRO A 51 4.29 34.79 -1.11
N ALA A 52 3.78 33.92 -0.24
CA ALA A 52 3.13 34.33 0.98
C ALA A 52 4.21 34.88 1.92
N ALA A 53 4.02 36.14 2.32
CA ALA A 53 4.70 36.70 3.48
C ALA A 53 4.59 35.71 4.65
N SER A 54 5.72 35.47 5.30
CA SER A 54 5.96 34.61 6.48
C SER A 54 4.71 33.99 7.09
N ALA A 55 4.37 32.76 6.68
CA ALA A 55 3.38 31.96 7.37
C ALA A 55 3.86 31.73 8.81
N VAL A 56 3.07 32.20 9.79
CA VAL A 56 3.32 31.91 11.21
C VAL A 56 3.39 30.38 11.35
N PRO A 57 4.47 29.82 11.93
CA PRO A 57 4.56 28.38 12.10
C PRO A 57 3.39 27.90 12.96
N ALA A 58 2.62 26.94 12.43
CA ALA A 58 1.49 26.36 13.17
C ALA A 58 2.00 25.79 14.50
N SER A 59 1.37 26.19 15.61
CA SER A 59 1.79 25.75 16.94
C SER A 59 1.72 24.21 17.04
N PRO A 60 2.75 23.55 17.58
CA PRO A 60 2.74 22.10 17.88
C PRO A 60 1.58 21.66 18.78
N ALA A 61 0.91 22.61 19.44
CA ALA A 61 -0.23 22.34 20.32
C ALA A 61 -1.55 22.08 19.57
N ALA A 62 -1.64 22.40 18.26
CA ALA A 62 -2.92 22.43 17.56
C ALA A 62 -3.64 21.08 17.48
N THR A 63 -2.88 19.98 17.46
CA THR A 63 -3.42 18.62 17.37
C THR A 63 -3.21 17.78 18.63
N ARG A 64 -2.69 18.41 19.69
CA ARG A 64 -2.45 17.76 20.97
C ARG A 64 -3.77 17.56 21.72
N PHE A 65 -3.88 16.46 22.44
CA PHE A 65 -5.05 16.14 23.25
C PHE A 65 -4.64 15.47 24.57
N THR A 66 -5.58 15.41 25.51
CA THR A 66 -5.42 14.63 26.75
C THR A 66 -6.06 13.26 26.53
N PRO A 67 -5.31 12.15 26.59
CA PRO A 67 -5.89 10.82 26.45
C PRO A 67 -6.96 10.54 27.49
N VAL A 68 -8.05 9.90 27.07
CA VAL A 68 -9.13 9.47 27.97
C VAL A 68 -8.97 7.97 28.25
N ALA A 69 -9.07 7.59 29.53
CA ALA A 69 -9.03 6.18 29.93
C ALA A 69 -10.34 5.46 29.59
N GLY A 70 -10.28 4.13 29.43
CA GLY A 70 -11.47 3.32 29.14
C GLY A 70 -11.97 3.38 27.69
N ASP A 71 -11.21 3.99 26.77
CA ASP A 71 -11.48 3.95 25.34
C ASP A 71 -11.41 2.50 24.80
N ASP A 72 -12.42 2.11 24.03
CA ASP A 72 -12.57 0.77 23.46
C ASP A 72 -12.33 0.75 21.94
N SER A 73 -11.84 1.84 21.34
CA SER A 73 -11.66 1.97 19.88
C SER A 73 -10.81 0.86 19.26
N VAL A 74 -9.73 0.42 19.91
CA VAL A 74 -8.88 -0.68 19.43
C VAL A 74 -9.58 -2.03 19.56
N LYS A 75 -10.42 -2.19 20.60
CA LYS A 75 -11.26 -3.38 20.76
C LYS A 75 -12.32 -3.43 19.65
N GLN A 76 -12.99 -2.32 19.36
CA GLN A 76 -13.94 -2.23 18.25
C GLN A 76 -13.26 -2.51 16.89
N LEU A 77 -12.03 -2.02 16.69
CA LEU A 77 -11.23 -2.37 15.52
C LEU A 77 -10.96 -3.88 15.46
N ALA A 78 -10.52 -4.49 16.56
CA ALA A 78 -10.28 -5.93 16.63
C ALA A 78 -11.57 -6.74 16.37
N ASP A 79 -12.70 -6.34 16.96
CA ASP A 79 -14.00 -6.95 16.75
C ASP A 79 -14.44 -6.88 15.28
N SER A 80 -14.06 -5.81 14.56
CA SER A 80 -14.36 -5.65 13.13
C SER A 80 -13.45 -6.47 12.21
N LEU A 81 -12.28 -6.89 12.71
CA LEU A 81 -11.26 -7.60 11.93
C LEU A 81 -11.20 -9.10 12.24
N GLY A 82 -11.55 -9.51 13.46
CA GLY A 82 -11.47 -10.88 13.93
C GLY A 82 -12.82 -11.59 13.95
N ASN A 83 -12.87 -12.80 13.40
CA ASN A 83 -14.06 -13.65 13.36
C ASN A 83 -14.22 -14.46 14.65
N THR A 84 -13.12 -14.78 15.31
CA THR A 84 -13.09 -15.56 16.57
C THR A 84 -12.57 -14.73 17.75
N PRO A 85 -12.93 -15.08 19.00
CA PRO A 85 -12.36 -14.45 20.19
C PRO A 85 -10.83 -14.50 20.24
N GLU A 86 -10.24 -15.60 19.78
CA GLU A 86 -8.79 -15.81 19.72
C GLU A 86 -8.13 -14.85 18.73
N GLU A 87 -8.70 -14.70 17.53
CA GLU A 87 -8.23 -13.75 16.51
C GLU A 87 -8.30 -12.31 17.02
N ARG A 88 -9.42 -11.92 17.65
CA ARG A 88 -9.59 -10.58 18.24
C ARG A 88 -8.55 -10.31 19.32
N GLY A 89 -8.27 -11.31 20.17
CA GLY A 89 -7.21 -11.24 21.17
C GLY A 89 -5.82 -11.02 20.56
N GLN A 90 -5.52 -11.67 19.44
CA GLN A 90 -4.25 -11.48 18.73
C GLN A 90 -4.14 -10.10 18.07
N ILE A 91 -5.23 -9.63 17.43
CA ILE A 91 -5.26 -8.28 16.84
C ILE A 91 -5.04 -7.22 17.92
N LEU A 92 -5.67 -7.37 19.09
CA LEU A 92 -5.44 -6.49 20.24
C LEU A 92 -3.98 -6.49 20.69
N GLN A 93 -3.36 -7.68 20.78
CA GLN A 93 -1.96 -7.81 21.16
C GLN A 93 -1.02 -7.11 20.16
N LEU A 94 -1.22 -7.35 18.86
CA LEU A 94 -0.41 -6.76 17.80
C LEU A 94 -0.60 -5.24 17.70
N ALA A 95 -1.84 -4.75 17.89
CA ALA A 95 -2.13 -3.33 17.96
C ALA A 95 -1.41 -2.66 19.16
N GLY A 96 -1.32 -3.36 20.30
CA GLY A 96 -0.52 -2.95 21.45
C GLY A 96 0.96 -2.80 21.11
N ALA A 97 1.56 -3.80 20.46
CA ALA A 97 2.95 -3.75 20.01
C ALA A 97 3.21 -2.57 19.04
N GLY A 98 2.26 -2.31 18.13
CA GLY A 98 2.29 -1.14 17.24
C GLY A 98 2.39 0.20 17.97
N LYS A 99 1.60 0.35 19.04
CA LYS A 99 1.63 1.53 19.91
C LYS A 99 2.95 1.64 20.67
N GLU A 100 3.52 0.53 21.12
CA GLU A 100 4.84 0.52 21.76
C GLU A 100 5.96 0.96 20.80
N ILE A 101 5.93 0.49 19.55
CA ILE A 101 6.88 0.92 18.50
C ILE A 101 6.81 2.44 18.31
N PHE A 102 5.60 3.00 18.20
CA PHE A 102 5.42 4.45 18.12
C PHE A 102 6.00 5.16 19.35
N ALA A 103 5.63 4.73 20.55
CA ALA A 103 6.04 5.35 21.80
C ALA A 103 7.56 5.30 21.99
N GLN A 104 8.22 4.21 21.56
CA GLN A 104 9.67 4.07 21.62
C GLN A 104 10.36 5.00 20.62
N LYS A 105 9.91 5.03 19.36
CA LYS A 105 10.55 5.82 18.30
C LYS A 105 10.36 7.33 18.46
N TYR A 106 9.19 7.76 18.93
CA TYR A 106 8.79 9.17 18.96
C TYR A 106 8.62 9.76 20.37
N LYS A 107 9.17 9.08 21.37
CA LYS A 107 9.13 9.49 22.78
C LYS A 107 9.49 10.97 22.94
N GLY A 108 8.62 11.75 23.58
CA GLY A 108 8.84 13.16 23.87
C GLY A 108 8.66 14.10 22.67
N LYS A 109 8.40 13.58 21.45
CA LYS A 109 8.19 14.40 20.24
C LYS A 109 6.71 14.55 19.91
N TRP A 110 6.02 13.44 19.66
CA TRP A 110 4.67 13.43 19.06
C TRP A 110 3.60 12.79 19.94
N ASP A 111 3.92 12.62 21.23
CA ASP A 111 3.02 12.03 22.21
C ASP A 111 1.67 12.75 22.22
N ASN A 112 0.60 11.96 22.10
CA ASN A 112 -0.79 12.42 22.14
C ASN A 112 -1.08 13.55 21.14
N THR A 113 -0.53 13.43 19.92
CA THR A 113 -0.87 14.31 18.79
C THR A 113 -1.48 13.49 17.66
N LEU A 114 -2.60 13.98 17.10
CA LEU A 114 -3.21 13.32 15.94
C LEU A 114 -2.31 13.39 14.70
N ALA A 115 -1.61 14.51 14.50
CA ALA A 115 -0.62 14.64 13.45
C ALA A 115 0.49 13.59 13.58
N GLY A 116 0.93 13.28 14.81
CA GLY A 116 1.90 12.23 15.09
C GLY A 116 1.42 10.85 14.68
N ALA A 117 0.20 10.47 15.07
CA ALA A 117 -0.37 9.17 14.71
C ALA A 117 -0.58 9.02 13.20
N MET A 118 -1.06 10.06 12.52
CA MET A 118 -1.19 10.06 11.05
C MET A 118 0.18 9.97 10.36
N THR A 119 1.19 10.70 10.86
CA THR A 119 2.56 10.63 10.34
C THR A 119 3.10 9.20 10.48
N PHE A 120 2.95 8.59 11.65
CA PHE A 120 3.37 7.22 11.88
C PHE A 120 2.65 6.23 10.97
N PHE A 121 1.36 6.40 10.73
CA PHE A 121 0.61 5.58 9.79
C PHE A 121 1.22 5.62 8.38
N VAL A 122 1.49 6.82 7.86
CA VAL A 122 2.11 6.99 6.54
C VAL A 122 3.51 6.40 6.50
N VAL A 123 4.32 6.60 7.56
CA VAL A 123 5.67 6.04 7.68
C VAL A 123 5.65 4.51 7.71
N ALA A 124 4.75 3.90 8.49
CA ALA A 124 4.58 2.46 8.55
C ALA A 124 4.19 1.90 7.18
N ALA A 125 3.22 2.52 6.51
CA ALA A 125 2.80 2.13 5.17
C ALA A 125 3.95 2.25 4.14
N TYR A 126 4.75 3.31 4.23
CA TYR A 126 5.94 3.50 3.39
C TYR A 126 6.99 2.41 3.60
N ILE A 127 7.31 2.07 4.85
CA ILE A 127 8.26 0.99 5.16
C ILE A 127 7.76 -0.34 4.61
N VAL A 128 6.48 -0.64 4.82
CA VAL A 128 5.86 -1.88 4.35
C VAL A 128 5.87 -1.97 2.82
N ASP A 129 5.56 -0.88 2.11
CA ASP A 129 5.47 -0.84 0.65
C ASP A 129 6.85 -0.85 -0.03
N THR A 130 7.76 0.00 0.46
CA THR A 130 9.06 0.28 -0.19
C THR A 130 10.24 -0.49 0.38
N GLU A 131 10.07 -1.07 1.57
CA GLU A 131 11.14 -1.71 2.35
C GLU A 131 12.24 -0.74 2.79
N GLN A 132 11.97 0.57 2.73
CA GLN A 132 12.90 1.63 3.10
C GLN A 132 12.38 2.43 4.28
N GLN A 133 13.31 2.95 5.09
CA GLN A 133 12.97 3.89 6.14
C GLN A 133 13.05 5.33 5.58
N PRO A 134 12.02 6.16 5.77
CA PRO A 134 12.09 7.57 5.36
C PRO A 134 13.09 8.33 6.25
N SER A 135 13.65 9.42 5.72
CA SER A 135 14.56 10.26 6.52
C SER A 135 13.80 11.00 7.62
N ALA A 136 14.52 11.36 8.70
CA ALA A 136 13.93 12.10 9.80
C ALA A 136 13.37 13.47 9.34
N GLU A 137 13.99 14.11 8.35
CA GLU A 137 13.54 15.37 7.77
C GLU A 137 12.21 15.18 7.04
N ALA A 138 12.06 14.13 6.24
CA ALA A 138 10.82 13.80 5.55
C ALA A 138 9.69 13.51 6.56
N GLU A 139 9.98 12.73 7.60
CA GLU A 139 9.04 12.45 8.68
C GLU A 139 8.59 13.75 9.40
N ASN A 140 9.53 14.63 9.78
CA ASN A 140 9.20 15.90 10.44
C ASN A 140 8.45 16.87 9.52
N ALA A 141 8.80 16.93 8.22
CA ALA A 141 8.11 17.77 7.25
C ALA A 141 6.65 17.32 7.06
N LEU A 142 6.43 16.00 6.99
CA LEU A 142 5.09 15.43 6.95
C LEU A 142 4.31 15.77 8.22
N PHE A 143 4.90 15.57 9.39
CA PHE A 143 4.28 15.92 10.67
C PHE A 143 3.86 17.40 10.70
N ASN A 144 4.75 18.32 10.34
CA ASN A 144 4.48 19.75 10.34
C ASN A 144 3.34 20.11 9.38
N SER A 145 3.32 19.51 8.19
CA SER A 145 2.26 19.68 7.20
C SER A 145 0.90 19.19 7.71
N LEU A 146 0.86 17.99 8.29
CA LEU A 146 -0.36 17.42 8.88
C LEU A 146 -0.83 18.21 10.10
N ASN A 147 0.08 18.64 10.97
CA ASN A 147 -0.25 19.45 12.14
C ASN A 147 -0.85 20.79 11.72
N ALA A 148 -0.27 21.47 10.73
CA ALA A 148 -0.81 22.72 10.19
C ALA A 148 -2.18 22.53 9.52
N MET A 149 -2.39 21.41 8.82
CA MET A 149 -3.66 21.10 8.18
C MET A 149 -4.76 20.82 9.21
N LEU A 150 -4.47 19.95 10.17
CA LEU A 150 -5.41 19.60 11.22
C LEU A 150 -5.72 20.80 12.12
N ALA A 151 -4.77 21.72 12.31
CA ALA A 151 -5.01 22.99 13.03
C ALA A 151 -6.12 23.85 12.39
N GLN A 152 -6.41 23.64 11.11
CA GLN A 152 -7.41 24.38 10.35
C GLN A 152 -8.72 23.59 10.17
N SER A 153 -8.80 22.35 10.65
CA SER A 153 -9.99 21.52 10.52
C SER A 153 -10.81 21.47 11.81
N ASP A 154 -12.04 20.97 11.71
CA ASP A 154 -12.93 20.82 12.88
C ASP A 154 -12.42 19.80 13.90
N ILE A 155 -11.41 18.99 13.56
CA ILE A 155 -10.76 18.07 14.49
C ILE A 155 -10.18 18.80 15.72
N VAL A 156 -9.79 20.07 15.59
CA VAL A 156 -9.30 20.85 16.74
C VAL A 156 -10.39 20.97 17.80
N ARG A 157 -11.65 21.06 17.38
CA ARG A 157 -12.82 21.18 18.25
C ARG A 157 -13.36 19.84 18.74
N ALA A 158 -12.89 18.72 18.18
CA ALA A 158 -13.27 17.39 18.64
C ALA A 158 -12.88 17.19 20.11
N SER A 159 -13.72 16.43 20.82
CA SER A 159 -13.49 16.09 22.22
C SER A 159 -12.21 15.26 22.39
N ASN A 160 -11.63 15.31 23.58
CA ASN A 160 -10.49 14.46 23.93
C ASN A 160 -10.79 12.96 23.75
N ALA A 161 -12.05 12.53 23.97
CA ALA A 161 -12.47 11.15 23.75
C ALA A 161 -12.44 10.78 22.26
N GLU A 162 -13.00 11.61 21.38
CA GLU A 162 -12.96 11.38 19.92
C GLU A 162 -11.53 11.36 19.40
N LYS A 163 -10.69 12.29 19.85
CA LYS A 163 -9.26 12.32 19.48
C LYS A 163 -8.51 11.09 19.99
N THR A 164 -8.83 10.61 21.19
CA THR A 164 -8.24 9.38 21.75
C THR A 164 -8.58 8.17 20.89
N GLY A 165 -9.87 8.00 20.55
CA GLY A 165 -10.31 6.87 19.72
C GLY A 165 -9.65 6.90 18.33
N LEU A 166 -9.63 8.07 17.68
CA LEU A 166 -8.97 8.22 16.38
C LEU A 166 -7.46 7.92 16.46
N TYR A 167 -6.78 8.51 17.44
CA TYR A 167 -5.35 8.30 17.68
C TYR A 167 -5.03 6.81 17.85
N ASN A 168 -5.79 6.11 18.69
CA ASN A 168 -5.57 4.70 18.98
C ASN A 168 -5.84 3.81 17.75
N VAL A 169 -6.90 4.09 16.98
CA VAL A 169 -7.17 3.37 15.71
C VAL A 169 -6.04 3.60 14.70
N LEU A 170 -5.55 4.83 14.55
CA LEU A 170 -4.43 5.13 13.65
C LEU A 170 -3.17 4.37 14.03
N LEU A 171 -2.80 4.35 15.31
CA LEU A 171 -1.63 3.60 15.78
C LEU A 171 -1.80 2.09 15.58
N ALA A 172 -2.98 1.55 15.84
CA ALA A 172 -3.27 0.13 15.63
C ALA A 172 -3.20 -0.24 14.14
N SER A 173 -3.83 0.54 13.26
CA SER A 173 -3.84 0.32 11.82
C SER A 173 -2.47 0.53 11.16
N ALA A 174 -1.61 1.35 11.76
CA ALA A 174 -0.20 1.47 11.36
C ALA A 174 0.64 0.29 11.85
N GLY A 175 0.45 -0.08 13.11
CA GLY A 175 1.24 -1.08 13.81
C GLY A 175 1.01 -2.51 13.34
N LEU A 176 -0.26 -2.89 13.12
CA LEU A 176 -0.63 -4.22 12.66
C LEU A 176 0.14 -4.68 11.40
N PRO A 177 0.08 -3.95 10.27
CA PRO A 177 0.83 -4.34 9.08
C PRO A 177 2.34 -4.26 9.31
N LEU A 178 2.82 -3.27 10.08
CA LEU A 178 4.27 -3.12 10.33
C LEU A 178 4.85 -4.30 11.12
N VAL A 179 4.16 -4.78 12.17
CA VAL A 179 4.61 -5.93 12.96
C VAL A 179 4.60 -7.21 12.10
N ILE A 180 3.55 -7.43 11.31
CA ILE A 180 3.47 -8.58 10.40
C ILE A 180 4.58 -8.52 9.34
N TYR A 181 4.88 -7.32 8.82
CA TYR A 181 5.97 -7.10 7.88
C TYR A 181 7.33 -7.47 8.49
N VAL A 182 7.64 -6.97 9.69
CA VAL A 182 8.90 -7.27 10.39
C VAL A 182 9.03 -8.77 10.63
N GLU A 183 7.99 -9.42 11.14
CA GLU A 183 7.98 -10.88 11.33
C GLU A 183 8.20 -11.62 10.01
N GLY A 184 7.54 -11.17 8.94
CA GLY A 184 7.73 -11.72 7.59
C GLY A 184 9.17 -11.61 7.10
N LYS A 185 9.84 -10.46 7.33
CA LYS A 185 11.25 -10.27 6.97
C LYS A 185 12.18 -11.12 7.81
N GLU A 186 12.00 -11.16 9.13
CA GLU A 186 12.82 -11.96 10.06
C GLU A 186 12.73 -13.46 9.78
N LYS A 187 11.54 -13.95 9.45
CA LYS A 187 11.29 -15.37 9.15
C LYS A 187 11.48 -15.74 7.69
N ASN A 188 11.89 -14.80 6.84
CA ASN A 188 11.96 -14.96 5.39
C ASN A 188 10.65 -15.52 4.77
N ASN A 189 9.51 -15.06 5.29
CA ASN A 189 8.18 -15.48 4.87
C ASN A 189 7.57 -14.41 3.94
N ALA A 190 7.74 -14.61 2.63
CA ALA A 190 7.22 -13.71 1.61
C ALA A 190 5.68 -13.56 1.65
N GLY A 191 4.96 -14.57 2.14
CA GLY A 191 3.50 -14.52 2.30
C GLY A 191 3.07 -13.50 3.36
N LEU A 192 3.76 -13.45 4.50
CA LEU A 192 3.51 -12.44 5.55
C LEU A 192 3.88 -11.04 5.08
N VAL A 193 4.98 -10.89 4.32
CA VAL A 193 5.36 -9.61 3.72
C VAL A 193 4.26 -9.12 2.77
N GLU A 194 3.75 -9.98 1.88
CA GLU A 194 2.67 -9.56 0.97
C GLU A 194 1.36 -9.27 1.71
N GLN A 195 1.01 -10.08 2.72
CA GLN A 195 -0.15 -9.84 3.57
C GLN A 195 -0.08 -8.47 4.26
N SER A 196 1.09 -8.10 4.77
CA SER A 196 1.31 -6.79 5.39
C SER A 196 1.07 -5.64 4.41
N LYS A 197 1.53 -5.77 3.15
CA LYS A 197 1.32 -4.78 2.08
C LYS A 197 -0.17 -4.63 1.76
N VAL A 198 -0.89 -5.74 1.62
CA VAL A 198 -2.34 -5.73 1.38
C VAL A 198 -3.09 -5.07 2.55
N MET A 199 -2.72 -5.40 3.79
CA MET A 199 -3.33 -4.83 4.98
C MET A 199 -3.10 -3.32 5.08
N ALA A 200 -1.85 -2.87 4.89
CA ALA A 200 -1.53 -1.44 4.91
C ALA A 200 -2.30 -0.67 3.82
N ALA A 201 -2.42 -1.24 2.61
CA ALA A 201 -3.22 -0.64 1.54
C ALA A 201 -4.72 -0.60 1.88
N GLY A 202 -5.24 -1.66 2.51
CA GLY A 202 -6.62 -1.74 2.99
C GLY A 202 -6.94 -0.66 4.02
N PHE A 203 -6.06 -0.46 5.00
CA PHE A 203 -6.22 0.62 5.98
C PHE A 203 -6.08 1.99 5.33
N GLY A 204 -5.17 2.17 4.38
CA GLY A 204 -5.02 3.42 3.62
C GLY A 204 -6.33 3.83 2.93
N ARG A 205 -6.96 2.89 2.22
CA ARG A 205 -8.27 3.11 1.61
C ARG A 205 -9.37 3.36 2.64
N LYS A 206 -9.41 2.57 3.72
CA LYS A 206 -10.49 2.64 4.70
C LYS A 206 -10.47 3.92 5.52
N LEU A 207 -9.28 4.36 5.92
CA LEU A 207 -9.09 5.52 6.78
C LEU A 207 -8.95 6.79 5.95
N PHE A 208 -8.12 6.79 4.92
CA PHE A 208 -7.78 8.00 4.17
C PHE A 208 -8.48 8.12 2.82
N ASN A 209 -9.19 7.08 2.38
CA ASN A 209 -9.69 6.97 1.01
C ASN A 209 -8.57 7.16 -0.02
N MET A 210 -7.35 6.70 0.31
CA MET A 210 -6.16 6.82 -0.51
C MET A 210 -5.62 5.45 -0.89
N GLU A 211 -5.10 5.33 -2.11
CA GLU A 211 -4.31 4.18 -2.49
C GLU A 211 -2.90 4.26 -1.89
N MET A 212 -2.24 3.10 -1.77
CA MET A 212 -0.91 3.01 -1.15
C MET A 212 0.08 3.99 -1.77
N ARG A 213 0.10 4.13 -3.09
CA ARG A 213 1.03 5.02 -3.80
C ARG A 213 0.82 6.51 -3.47
N GLU A 214 -0.43 6.92 -3.26
CA GLU A 214 -0.76 8.31 -2.89
C GLU A 214 -0.31 8.58 -1.46
N LEU A 215 -0.60 7.63 -0.57
CA LEU A 215 -0.22 7.69 0.83
C LEU A 215 1.31 7.76 0.99
N THR A 216 2.07 6.87 0.33
CA THR A 216 3.53 6.86 0.41
C THR A 216 4.16 8.07 -0.28
N GLY A 217 3.51 8.61 -1.31
CA GLY A 217 3.90 9.86 -1.97
C GLY A 217 3.91 11.09 -1.04
N MET A 218 3.17 11.06 0.06
CA MET A 218 3.13 12.16 1.04
C MET A 218 4.50 12.42 1.71
N LEU A 219 5.37 11.40 1.80
CA LEU A 219 6.73 11.54 2.31
C LEU A 219 7.70 12.12 1.27
N GLY A 220 7.34 12.12 -0.02
CA GLY A 220 8.15 12.69 -1.10
C GLY A 220 7.89 14.18 -1.37
N ALA A 221 6.79 14.74 -0.87
CA ALA A 221 6.36 16.12 -1.18
C ALA A 221 7.06 17.22 -0.36
N GLY A 222 8.00 16.87 0.53
CA GLY A 222 8.67 17.79 1.45
C GLY A 222 10.07 18.29 1.01
N GLY A 223 10.60 17.81 -0.12
CA GLY A 223 11.91 18.22 -0.63
C GLY A 223 11.79 19.34 -1.66
N GLY A 224 12.25 20.54 -1.33
CA GLY A 224 12.40 21.64 -2.27
C GLY A 224 13.30 21.26 -3.45
N ALA A 225 12.87 21.65 -4.66
CA ALA A 225 13.66 21.90 -5.86
C ALA A 225 14.95 21.08 -6.03
N GLY A 226 14.81 19.79 -6.33
CA GLY A 226 15.75 19.09 -7.18
C GLY A 226 15.19 19.10 -8.60
N THR A 227 15.64 20.02 -9.44
CA THR A 227 15.38 20.04 -10.88
C THR A 227 15.60 18.62 -11.43
N PRO A 228 14.65 18.03 -12.19
CA PRO A 228 14.98 16.83 -12.94
C PRO A 228 16.03 17.23 -13.97
N VAL A 229 17.28 16.87 -13.71
CA VAL A 229 18.31 16.89 -14.75
C VAL A 229 17.79 15.91 -15.80
N ALA A 230 17.36 16.46 -16.93
CA ALA A 230 17.01 15.70 -18.11
C ALA A 230 18.15 14.72 -18.37
N SER A 231 17.90 13.44 -18.08
CA SER A 231 18.83 12.38 -18.48
C SER A 231 18.78 12.36 -19.99
N ALA A 232 19.90 12.75 -20.61
CA ALA A 232 20.10 12.67 -22.03
C ALA A 232 19.71 11.27 -22.54
N PRO A 233 19.17 11.14 -23.76
CA PRO A 233 18.77 9.86 -24.30
C PRO A 233 20.01 8.98 -24.45
N THR A 234 20.24 8.09 -23.48
CA THR A 234 21.11 6.95 -23.71
C THR A 234 20.40 6.07 -24.71
N THR A 235 20.87 6.10 -25.95
CA THR A 235 20.68 5.09 -26.96
C THR A 235 21.10 3.75 -26.36
N GLN A 236 20.15 3.03 -25.76
CA GLN A 236 20.34 1.63 -25.41
C GLN A 236 20.38 0.86 -26.73
N ALA A 237 21.58 0.36 -27.03
CA ALA A 237 21.79 -0.57 -28.12
C ALA A 237 20.82 -1.75 -27.97
N THR A 238 19.98 -1.91 -28.97
CA THR A 238 19.04 -3.02 -29.12
C THR A 238 19.86 -4.29 -29.34
N ALA A 239 20.16 -5.01 -28.26
CA ALA A 239 20.61 -6.37 -28.39
C ALA A 239 19.41 -7.21 -28.80
N SER A 240 19.31 -7.50 -30.10
CA SER A 240 18.40 -8.50 -30.66
C SER A 240 18.81 -9.89 -30.18
N GLY A 241 18.55 -10.20 -28.91
CA GLY A 241 18.62 -11.55 -28.40
C GLY A 241 17.48 -12.33 -29.02
N GLY A 242 17.80 -13.31 -29.86
CA GLY A 242 16.80 -14.10 -30.58
C GLY A 242 15.72 -14.63 -29.63
N ALA A 243 14.46 -14.54 -30.07
CA ALA A 243 13.28 -15.09 -29.38
C ALA A 243 13.31 -16.63 -29.23
N THR A 244 14.44 -17.27 -29.51
CA THR A 244 14.70 -18.70 -29.35
C THR A 244 14.40 -19.11 -27.91
N GLY A 245 13.33 -19.88 -27.75
CA GLY A 245 12.86 -20.40 -26.47
C GLY A 245 11.51 -19.82 -26.01
N LEU A 246 10.98 -18.77 -26.63
CA LEU A 246 9.65 -18.21 -26.31
C LEU A 246 8.52 -18.78 -27.17
N ASP A 247 8.83 -19.46 -28.26
CA ASP A 247 7.81 -20.05 -29.14
C ASP A 247 6.90 -21.01 -28.36
N GLY A 248 5.59 -20.91 -28.63
CA GLY A 248 4.56 -21.70 -27.97
C GLY A 248 3.27 -20.94 -27.73
N ARG A 249 2.23 -21.68 -27.29
CA ARG A 249 0.95 -21.11 -26.87
C ARG A 249 0.98 -20.80 -25.39
N TYR A 250 0.54 -19.60 -25.01
CA TYR A 250 0.45 -19.12 -23.64
C TYR A 250 -1.01 -18.90 -23.28
N ASP A 251 -1.43 -19.49 -22.16
CA ASP A 251 -2.75 -19.26 -21.58
C ASP A 251 -2.56 -18.45 -20.29
N CYS A 252 -3.30 -17.34 -20.18
CA CYS A 252 -3.16 -16.40 -19.07
C CYS A 252 -4.14 -16.72 -17.94
N GLN A 253 -3.62 -16.63 -16.73
CA GLN A 253 -4.39 -16.72 -15.50
C GLN A 253 -4.09 -15.50 -14.65
N MET A 254 -5.11 -14.98 -13.97
CA MET A 254 -4.93 -13.89 -13.02
C MET A 254 -4.60 -14.49 -11.65
N ALA A 255 -3.49 -14.07 -11.06
CA ALA A 255 -3.17 -14.39 -9.68
C ALA A 255 -4.24 -13.74 -8.78
N ALA A 256 -5.02 -14.56 -8.09
CA ALA A 256 -5.97 -14.10 -7.09
C ALA A 256 -5.59 -14.73 -5.75
N LEU A 257 -5.50 -13.91 -4.71
CA LEU A 257 -5.42 -14.41 -3.35
C LEU A 257 -6.77 -15.04 -2.99
N GLN A 258 -6.78 -16.34 -2.76
CA GLN A 258 -7.94 -17.06 -2.25
C GLN A 258 -7.60 -17.62 -0.87
N PHE A 259 -8.50 -17.35 0.08
CA PHE A 259 -8.43 -17.88 1.41
C PHE A 259 -9.15 -19.24 1.44
N ASP A 260 -8.46 -20.31 1.85
CA ASP A 260 -9.01 -21.68 1.93
C ASP A 260 -9.52 -22.06 3.34
N GLY A 261 -9.52 -21.10 4.27
CA GLY A 261 -9.87 -21.31 5.66
C GLY A 261 -8.66 -21.50 6.59
N VAL A 262 -7.47 -21.73 6.05
CA VAL A 262 -6.24 -21.96 6.84
C VAL A 262 -5.06 -21.11 6.33
N SER A 263 -5.01 -20.82 5.03
CA SER A 263 -3.96 -20.01 4.41
C SER A 263 -4.48 -19.21 3.22
N TYR A 264 -3.72 -18.17 2.85
CA TYR A 264 -3.88 -17.54 1.54
C TYR A 264 -3.05 -18.32 0.53
N VAL A 265 -3.74 -18.98 -0.39
CA VAL A 265 -3.12 -19.58 -1.56
C VAL A 265 -3.30 -18.65 -2.74
N THR A 266 -2.23 -18.43 -3.51
CA THR A 266 -2.37 -17.78 -4.82
C THR A 266 -3.07 -18.76 -5.75
N GLN A 267 -4.36 -18.54 -5.97
CA GLN A 267 -5.12 -19.28 -6.97
C GLN A 267 -5.10 -18.53 -8.28
N TYR A 268 -4.75 -19.26 -9.33
CA TYR A 268 -4.73 -18.73 -10.68
C TYR A 268 -6.10 -18.93 -11.31
N ARG A 269 -6.84 -17.83 -11.50
CA ARG A 269 -8.15 -17.86 -12.16
C ARG A 269 -7.97 -17.69 -13.66
N PRO A 270 -8.57 -18.56 -14.51
CA PRO A 270 -8.53 -18.39 -15.95
C PRO A 270 -9.11 -17.04 -16.36
N THR A 271 -8.44 -16.33 -17.27
CA THR A 271 -8.96 -15.05 -17.79
C THR A 271 -9.60 -15.19 -19.16
N GLY A 272 -9.42 -16.34 -19.82
CA GLY A 272 -9.75 -16.54 -21.23
C GLY A 272 -8.77 -15.88 -22.19
N MET A 273 -7.80 -15.09 -21.68
CA MET A 273 -6.77 -14.49 -22.51
C MET A 273 -5.71 -15.52 -22.87
N TRP A 274 -5.26 -15.49 -24.11
CA TRP A 274 -4.18 -16.33 -24.61
C TRP A 274 -3.45 -15.61 -25.75
N PHE A 275 -2.26 -16.10 -26.07
CA PHE A 275 -1.53 -15.76 -27.28
C PHE A 275 -0.59 -16.89 -27.70
N THR A 276 -0.18 -16.92 -28.96
CA THR A 276 0.85 -17.83 -29.46
C THR A 276 2.03 -17.00 -29.95
N ILE A 277 3.23 -17.32 -29.48
CA ILE A 277 4.47 -16.73 -29.98
C ILE A 277 5.08 -17.71 -31.00
N LYS A 278 5.49 -17.19 -32.16
CA LYS A 278 6.22 -17.94 -33.18
C LYS A 278 7.17 -17.03 -33.93
N GLY A 279 8.47 -17.33 -33.89
CA GLY A 279 9.49 -16.64 -34.71
C GLY A 279 9.51 -15.13 -34.52
N GLY A 280 9.37 -14.64 -33.27
CA GLY A 280 9.40 -13.21 -32.95
C GLY A 280 8.09 -12.45 -33.23
N THR A 281 7.02 -13.16 -33.59
CA THR A 281 5.67 -12.61 -33.71
C THR A 281 4.73 -13.25 -32.69
N TYR A 282 3.63 -12.58 -32.36
CA TYR A 282 2.56 -13.17 -31.59
C TYR A 282 1.21 -13.09 -32.30
N SER A 283 0.33 -14.05 -32.02
CA SER A 283 -1.08 -14.03 -32.43
C SER A 283 -2.00 -14.26 -31.23
N ALA A 284 -3.16 -13.63 -31.23
CA ALA A 284 -4.19 -13.69 -30.20
C ALA A 284 -5.58 -13.70 -30.86
N GLN A 285 -6.65 -13.75 -30.05
CA GLN A 285 -8.01 -13.89 -30.56
C GLN A 285 -8.48 -12.74 -31.46
N SER A 286 -8.00 -11.51 -31.24
CA SER A 286 -8.44 -10.31 -31.98
C SER A 286 -7.33 -9.66 -32.81
N GLY A 287 -6.21 -10.35 -33.06
CA GLY A 287 -5.11 -9.81 -33.85
C GLY A 287 -3.76 -10.40 -33.46
N GLY A 288 -2.68 -9.84 -34.01
CA GLY A 288 -1.32 -10.24 -33.72
C GLY A 288 -0.36 -9.07 -33.91
N GLY A 289 0.90 -9.29 -33.54
CA GLY A 289 1.92 -8.27 -33.62
C GLY A 289 3.33 -8.86 -33.53
N ARG A 290 4.30 -7.99 -33.25
CA ARG A 290 5.69 -8.38 -33.04
C ARG A 290 6.00 -8.43 -31.56
N ILE A 291 6.92 -9.32 -31.18
CA ILE A 291 7.50 -9.32 -29.85
C ILE A 291 8.94 -8.86 -29.90
N GLU A 292 9.36 -8.15 -28.87
CA GLU A 292 10.76 -7.84 -28.61
C GLU A 292 11.17 -8.53 -27.31
N ALA A 293 12.07 -9.51 -27.40
CA ALA A 293 12.57 -10.21 -26.23
C ALA A 293 13.98 -9.71 -25.89
N GLY A 294 14.19 -9.28 -24.65
CA GLY A 294 15.48 -8.80 -24.15
C GLY A 294 15.67 -9.19 -22.69
N GLY A 295 16.69 -10.01 -22.41
CA GLY A 295 16.93 -10.54 -21.07
C GLY A 295 15.70 -11.25 -20.50
N ASP A 296 15.24 -10.79 -19.34
CA ASP A 296 14.06 -11.30 -18.63
C ASP A 296 12.77 -10.54 -18.96
N VAL A 297 12.72 -9.76 -20.05
CA VAL A 297 11.52 -8.99 -20.43
C VAL A 297 11.10 -9.31 -21.87
N VAL A 298 9.79 -9.36 -22.08
CA VAL A 298 9.15 -9.49 -23.40
C VAL A 298 8.23 -8.30 -23.61
N GLY A 299 8.51 -7.49 -24.62
CA GLY A 299 7.65 -6.41 -25.10
C GLY A 299 6.76 -6.88 -26.26
N PHE A 300 5.53 -6.37 -26.31
CA PHE A 300 4.55 -6.63 -27.35
C PHE A 300 4.28 -5.33 -28.10
N HIS A 301 4.36 -5.40 -29.42
CA HIS A 301 4.26 -4.24 -30.31
C HIS A 301 3.20 -4.52 -31.38
N SER A 302 2.32 -3.55 -31.60
CA SER A 302 1.11 -3.59 -32.42
C SER A 302 0.11 -4.69 -32.01
N GLY A 303 -1.13 -4.62 -32.52
CA GLY A 303 -2.17 -5.62 -32.25
C GLY A 303 -2.82 -5.49 -30.87
N THR A 304 -3.42 -6.59 -30.41
CA THR A 304 -4.26 -6.62 -29.19
C THR A 304 -3.51 -6.27 -27.90
N TYR A 305 -2.22 -6.60 -27.82
CA TYR A 305 -1.39 -6.39 -26.63
C TYR A 305 -0.31 -5.33 -26.86
N ASP A 306 -0.54 -4.38 -27.77
CA ASP A 306 0.41 -3.30 -28.01
C ASP A 306 0.76 -2.53 -26.72
N GLY A 307 2.05 -2.28 -26.51
CA GLY A 307 2.57 -1.60 -25.32
C GLY A 307 2.67 -2.47 -24.07
N TRP A 308 2.24 -3.74 -24.12
CA TRP A 308 2.41 -4.66 -23.00
C TRP A 308 3.86 -5.09 -22.90
N ARG A 309 4.37 -5.13 -21.68
CA ARG A 309 5.66 -5.68 -21.31
C ARG A 309 5.44 -6.70 -20.21
N GLY A 310 6.10 -7.84 -20.30
CA GLY A 310 6.00 -8.93 -19.34
C GLY A 310 7.37 -9.42 -18.89
N ALA A 311 7.50 -9.79 -17.62
CA ALA A 311 8.72 -10.38 -17.10
C ALA A 311 8.70 -11.91 -17.28
N ARG A 312 9.81 -12.48 -17.77
CA ARG A 312 10.00 -13.92 -17.94
C ARG A 312 10.26 -14.58 -16.59
N ARG A 313 9.57 -15.69 -16.33
CA ARG A 313 9.71 -16.53 -15.13
C ARG A 313 9.60 -18.00 -15.52
N GLY A 314 10.74 -18.59 -15.88
CA GLY A 314 10.79 -19.93 -16.45
C GLY A 314 9.95 -19.99 -17.73
N GLU A 315 8.95 -20.88 -17.73
CA GLU A 315 8.02 -21.13 -18.84
C GLU A 315 6.82 -20.15 -18.89
N ALA A 316 6.81 -19.12 -18.05
CA ALA A 316 5.74 -18.14 -17.98
C ALA A 316 6.21 -16.71 -18.24
N ILE A 317 5.28 -15.88 -18.71
CA ILE A 317 5.42 -14.43 -18.83
C ILE A 317 4.42 -13.78 -17.87
N VAL A 318 4.89 -12.86 -17.03
CA VAL A 318 4.06 -12.19 -16.03
C VAL A 318 3.84 -10.73 -16.41
N PHE A 319 2.59 -10.29 -16.46
CA PHE A 319 2.18 -8.92 -16.76
C PHE A 319 1.52 -8.27 -15.55
N ARG A 320 1.88 -7.00 -15.27
CA ARG A 320 1.27 -6.22 -14.19
C ARG A 320 -0.13 -5.79 -14.57
N LYS A 321 -1.09 -6.03 -13.71
CA LYS A 321 -2.45 -5.51 -13.90
C LYS A 321 -2.47 -4.01 -13.70
N ASN A 322 -3.05 -3.30 -14.67
CA ASN A 322 -3.17 -1.83 -14.71
C ASN A 322 -1.84 -1.05 -14.88
N ASP A 323 -0.71 -1.73 -15.06
CA ASP A 323 0.60 -1.10 -15.36
C ASP A 323 1.38 -1.97 -16.36
N TYR A 324 0.76 -2.23 -17.51
CA TYR A 324 1.26 -3.18 -18.50
C TYR A 324 2.63 -2.81 -19.08
N GLY A 325 3.15 -1.59 -18.87
CA GLY A 325 4.43 -1.14 -19.40
C GLY A 325 5.65 -1.32 -18.47
N ASN A 326 5.48 -1.75 -17.22
CA ASN A 326 6.53 -1.63 -16.20
C ASN A 326 6.80 -2.86 -15.30
N PRO A 327 6.79 -4.12 -15.78
CA PRO A 327 7.41 -5.20 -15.00
C PRO A 327 8.93 -5.13 -15.11
N ARG A 328 9.63 -5.19 -13.96
CA ARG A 328 11.10 -5.25 -13.91
C ARG A 328 11.59 -6.69 -13.73
N PRO A 329 12.75 -7.07 -14.32
CA PRO A 329 13.45 -8.30 -13.96
C PRO A 329 13.59 -8.46 -12.44
N GLY A 330 13.51 -9.69 -11.93
CA GLY A 330 13.62 -9.98 -10.50
C GLY A 330 12.40 -9.66 -9.60
N GLU A 331 11.42 -8.86 -10.04
CA GLU A 331 10.25 -8.58 -9.19
C GLU A 331 9.34 -9.81 -8.96
N SER A 332 8.75 -9.90 -7.76
CA SER A 332 7.77 -10.93 -7.41
C SER A 332 6.42 -10.72 -8.11
N ILE A 333 5.69 -11.83 -8.30
CA ILE A 333 4.31 -11.82 -8.80
C ILE A 333 3.41 -11.21 -7.71
N LYS A 334 2.58 -10.23 -8.06
CA LYS A 334 1.62 -9.58 -7.16
C LYS A 334 0.22 -10.13 -7.40
N SER A 335 -0.64 -10.01 -6.38
CA SER A 335 -2.07 -10.27 -6.58
C SER A 335 -2.64 -9.35 -7.66
N GLY A 336 -3.42 -9.93 -8.56
CA GLY A 336 -3.98 -9.26 -9.72
C GLY A 336 -3.13 -9.41 -10.99
N ASP A 337 -1.85 -9.76 -10.91
CA ASP A 337 -1.03 -9.94 -12.10
C ASP A 337 -1.52 -11.08 -12.99
N PHE A 338 -1.28 -10.93 -14.29
CA PHE A 338 -1.49 -12.01 -15.25
C PHE A 338 -0.24 -12.85 -15.35
N ARG A 339 -0.35 -14.14 -15.01
CA ARG A 339 0.67 -15.14 -15.31
C ARG A 339 0.21 -15.93 -16.54
N CYS A 340 0.93 -15.76 -17.64
CA CYS A 340 0.69 -16.48 -18.88
C CYS A 340 1.70 -17.60 -19.00
N GLY A 341 1.27 -18.84 -18.76
CA GLY A 341 2.13 -20.02 -18.81
C GLY A 341 2.14 -20.64 -20.20
N ARG A 342 3.32 -21.07 -20.68
CA ARG A 342 3.42 -21.85 -21.92
C ARG A 342 2.74 -23.20 -21.72
N ARG A 343 1.77 -23.51 -22.57
CA ARG A 343 1.13 -24.82 -22.62
C ARG A 343 2.14 -25.80 -23.20
N SER A 344 2.47 -26.83 -22.42
CA SER A 344 3.17 -28.01 -22.94
C SER A 344 2.29 -28.65 -24.01
N GLY A 345 2.75 -28.58 -25.25
CA GLY A 345 2.15 -29.28 -26.39
C GLY A 345 2.40 -30.78 -26.34
#